data_AF-B9TQT5-F1
#
_entry.id   AF-B9TQT5-F1
#
_cell.length_a   1.000
_cell.length_b   1.000
_cell.length_c   1.000
_cell.angle_alpha   90.00
_cell.angle_beta   90.00
_cell.angle_gamma   90.00
#
_symmetry.space_group_name_H-M   'P 1'
#
loop_
_entity.id
_entity.type
_entity.pdbx_description
1 polymer ?
#
loop_
_entity_poly.entity_id
_entity_poly.type
_entity_poly.pdbx_seq_one_letter_code
_entity_poly.pdbx_strand_id
1 'polypeptide(L)'
;MAMRTSDERVSTLEHGVQLLDTEVILGSLGTLRLDLELMSNRAVDLPNGTQRYTLGFRFLSLPGNAENTLQRLITQLEMKRRSLVRA
;
A
#
# COMPACT_ATOMS: atom_id res chain seq x y z
N MET A 1 2.41 3.89 2.83
CA MET A 1 1.82 3.12 1.72
C MET A 1 0.30 3.22 1.80
N ALA A 2 -0.43 3.18 0.68
CA ALA A 2 -1.89 3.15 0.70
C ALA A 2 -2.43 1.96 -0.11
N MET A 3 -3.38 1.22 0.46
CA MET A 3 -4.07 0.11 -0.18
C MET A 3 -5.56 0.45 -0.30
N ARG A 4 -6.19 0.03 -1.40
CA ARG A 4 -7.64 0.17 -1.58
C ARG A 4 -8.27 -1.22 -1.65
N THR A 5 -9.37 -1.40 -0.94
CA THR A 5 -10.12 -2.65 -0.92
C THR A 5 -11.61 -2.37 -0.79
N SER A 6 -12.45 -3.29 -1.24
CA SER A 6 -13.90 -3.30 -0.99
C SER A 6 -14.29 -4.32 0.09
N ASP A 7 -13.31 -4.93 0.73
CA ASP A 7 -13.54 -5.94 1.76
C ASP A 7 -13.98 -5.28 3.06
N GLU A 8 -15.22 -5.54 3.48
CA GLU A 8 -15.84 -4.95 4.67
C GLU A 8 -15.11 -5.35 5.97
N ARG A 9 -14.34 -6.44 5.98
CA ARG A 9 -13.56 -6.86 7.17
C ARG A 9 -12.56 -5.80 7.61
N VAL A 10 -12.16 -4.90 6.71
CA VAL A 10 -11.23 -3.83 7.07
C VAL A 10 -11.92 -2.70 7.81
N SER A 11 -13.25 -2.61 7.78
CA SER A 11 -14.01 -1.61 8.54
C SER A 11 -13.85 -1.75 10.05
N THR A 12 -13.59 -2.96 10.53
CA THR A 12 -13.38 -3.27 11.95
C THR A 12 -11.93 -3.11 12.39
N LEU A 13 -11.01 -2.78 11.47
CA LEU A 13 -9.60 -2.56 11.81
C LEU A 13 -9.42 -1.18 12.44
N GLU A 14 -8.92 -1.17 13.67
CA GLU A 14 -8.61 0.03 14.41
C GLU A 14 -7.25 0.62 14.01
N HIS A 15 -7.09 1.92 14.24
CA HIS A 15 -5.80 2.59 14.10
C HIS A 15 -4.78 1.96 15.06
N GLY A 16 -3.55 1.76 14.58
CA GLY A 16 -2.47 1.14 15.35
C GLY A 16 -2.38 -0.38 15.25
N VAL A 17 -3.29 -1.04 14.51
CA VAL A 17 -3.17 -2.47 14.23
C VAL A 17 -1.86 -2.75 13.50
N GLN A 18 -1.05 -3.65 14.06
CA GLN A 18 0.21 -4.09 13.51
C GLN A 18 0.02 -5.38 12.71
N LEU A 19 0.46 -5.37 11.46
CA LEU A 19 0.48 -6.51 10.55
C LEU A 19 1.95 -6.92 10.37
N LEU A 20 2.36 -7.96 11.09
CA LEU A 20 3.74 -8.47 11.10
C LEU A 20 3.95 -9.50 9.99
N ASP A 21 5.18 -9.58 9.46
CA ASP A 21 5.55 -10.48 8.33
C ASP A 21 4.58 -10.37 7.14
N THR A 22 4.13 -9.15 6.84
CA THR A 22 3.16 -8.92 5.77
C THR A 22 3.84 -9.02 4.41
N GLU A 23 3.33 -9.91 3.56
CA GLU A 23 3.76 -10.01 2.18
C GLU A 23 3.06 -8.97 1.30
N VAL A 24 3.85 -8.05 0.73
CA VAL A 24 3.42 -7.00 -0.18
C VAL A 24 3.84 -7.37 -1.59
N ILE A 25 2.86 -7.66 -2.45
CA ILE A 25 3.07 -8.01 -3.86
C ILE A 25 3.11 -6.73 -4.70
N LEU A 26 4.26 -6.44 -5.31
CA LEU A 26 4.51 -5.23 -6.12
C LEU A 26 4.47 -5.54 -7.64
N GLY A 27 3.64 -6.51 -8.03
CA GLY A 27 3.52 -6.95 -9.43
C GLY A 27 4.85 -7.43 -9.99
N SER A 28 5.26 -6.91 -11.15
CA SER A 28 6.51 -7.30 -11.83
C SER A 28 7.80 -6.92 -11.07
N LEU A 29 7.69 -6.13 -10.00
CA LEU A 29 8.84 -5.71 -9.19
C LEU A 29 9.15 -6.69 -8.06
N GLY A 30 8.32 -7.71 -7.87
CA GLY A 30 8.51 -8.79 -6.91
C GLY A 30 7.65 -8.64 -5.64
N THR A 31 8.05 -9.36 -4.61
CA THR A 31 7.36 -9.42 -3.31
C THR A 31 8.27 -8.93 -2.20
N LEU A 32 7.71 -8.23 -1.22
CA LEU A 32 8.43 -7.76 -0.04
C LEU A 32 7.73 -8.27 1.22
N ARG A 33 8.51 -8.71 2.20
CA ARG A 33 8.01 -9.00 3.55
C ARG A 33 8.35 -7.84 4.49
N LEU A 34 7.33 -7.27 5.10
CA LEU A 34 7.42 -6.03 5.87
C LEU A 34 6.46 -6.04 7.05
N ASP A 35 6.88 -5.42 8.14
CA ASP A 35 5.98 -5.13 9.25
C ASP A 35 5.29 -3.78 9.00
N LEU A 36 3.97 -3.78 9.04
CA LEU A 36 3.13 -2.62 8.74
C LEU A 36 2.26 -2.25 9.94
N GLU A 37 1.96 -0.97 10.09
CA GLU A 37 0.94 -0.52 11.04
C GLU A 37 -0.09 0.33 10.35
N LEU A 38 -1.36 0.06 10.65
CA LEU A 38 -2.51 0.77 10.09
C LEU A 38 -2.60 2.16 10.71
N MET A 39 -2.30 3.17 9.90
CA MET A 39 -2.35 4.59 10.27
C MET A 39 -3.63 5.28 9.85
N SER A 40 -4.37 4.74 8.89
CA SER A 40 -5.66 5.31 8.51
C SER A 40 -6.56 4.29 7.87
N ASN A 41 -7.85 4.40 8.13
CA ASN A 41 -8.89 3.60 7.50
C ASN A 41 -10.02 4.55 7.10
N ARG A 42 -10.17 4.79 5.79
CA ARG A 42 -11.18 5.69 5.25
C ARG A 42 -12.12 4.92 4.35
N ALA A 43 -13.40 4.87 4.73
CA ALA A 43 -14.47 4.40 3.86
C ALA A 43 -14.93 5.52 2.90
N VAL A 44 -15.30 5.14 1.69
CA VAL A 44 -15.95 5.99 0.69
C VAL A 44 -17.12 5.21 0.12
N ASP A 45 -18.32 5.75 0.27
CA ASP A 45 -19.52 5.20 -0.33
C ASP A 45 -19.50 5.42 -1.85
N LEU A 46 -19.73 4.35 -2.60
CA LEU A 46 -19.87 4.41 -4.05
C LEU A 46 -21.35 4.54 -4.45
N PRO A 47 -21.64 5.16 -5.61
CA PRO A 47 -23.03 5.32 -6.09
C PRO A 47 -23.79 4.01 -6.31
N ASN A 48 -23.08 2.89 -6.41
CA ASN A 48 -23.66 1.54 -6.57
C ASN A 48 -24.02 0.88 -5.23
N GLY A 49 -23.90 1.59 -4.10
CA GLY A 49 -24.23 1.09 -2.76
C GLY A 49 -23.12 0.25 -2.11
N THR A 50 -21.95 0.10 -2.73
CA THR A 50 -20.78 -0.55 -2.09
C THR A 50 -19.87 0.45 -1.42
N GLN A 51 -19.13 0.01 -0.39
CA GLN A 51 -18.10 0.81 0.24
C GLN A 51 -16.72 0.46 -0.32
N ARG A 52 -15.91 1.49 -0.56
CA ARG A 52 -14.47 1.34 -0.82
C ARG A 52 -13.68 1.87 0.35
N TYR A 53 -12.83 1.02 0.91
CA TYR A 53 -11.92 1.37 1.97
C TYR A 53 -10.55 1.72 1.41
N THR A 54 -9.97 2.79 1.93
CA THR A 54 -8.58 3.17 1.70
C THR A 54 -7.85 3.06 3.03
N LEU A 55 -6.88 2.15 3.08
CA LEU A 55 -6.06 1.87 4.24
C LEU A 55 -4.69 2.50 4.05
N GLY A 56 -4.26 3.35 4.99
CA GLY A 56 -2.92 3.90 5.04
C GLY A 56 -2.06 3.11 6.01
N PHE A 57 -0.88 2.67 5.57
CA PHE A 57 0.07 1.91 6.38
C PHE A 57 1.39 2.66 6.53
N ARG A 58 1.97 2.62 7.74
CA ARG A 58 3.40 2.94 7.97
C ARG A 58 4.22 1.66 8.02
N PHE A 59 5.48 1.75 7.64
CA PHE A 59 6.45 0.68 7.85
C PHE A 59 6.95 0.75 9.30
N LEU A 60 6.86 -0.35 10.03
CA LEU A 60 7.38 -0.48 11.40
C LEU A 60 8.89 -0.75 11.38
N SER A 61 9.31 -1.64 10.49
CA SER A 61 10.70 -1.97 10.22
C SER A 61 10.92 -1.93 8.71
N LEU A 62 12.06 -1.37 8.30
CA LEU A 62 12.45 -1.34 6.90
C LEU A 62 13.86 -1.92 6.77
N PRO A 63 13.99 -3.25 6.55
CA PRO A 63 15.30 -3.84 6.34
C PRO A 63 15.92 -3.26 5.06
N GLY A 64 17.25 -3.07 5.05
CA GLY A 64 17.92 -2.33 3.98
C GLY A 64 17.71 -2.91 2.57
N ASN A 65 17.44 -4.21 2.45
CA ASN A 65 17.06 -4.83 1.16
C ASN A 65 15.68 -4.38 0.65
N ALA A 66 14.71 -4.22 1.55
CA ALA A 66 13.37 -3.74 1.25
C ALA A 66 13.39 -2.24 0.93
N GLU A 67 14.20 -1.46 1.66
CA GLU A 67 14.41 -0.05 1.34
C GLU A 67 14.97 0.14 -0.08
N ASN A 68 16.03 -0.59 -0.44
CA ASN A 68 16.61 -0.53 -1.78
C ASN A 68 15.58 -0.89 -2.86
N THR A 69 14.73 -1.88 -2.60
CA THR A 69 13.67 -2.28 -3.53
C THR A 69 12.59 -1.21 -3.66
N LEU A 70 12.17 -0.58 -2.55
CA LEU A 70 11.22 0.54 -2.55
C LEU A 70 11.77 1.76 -3.28
N GLN A 71 13.02 2.16 -3.02
CA GLN A 71 13.65 3.27 -3.73
C GLN A 71 13.73 3.00 -5.24
N ARG A 72 14.09 1.76 -5.63
CA ARG A 72 14.09 1.35 -7.04
C ARG A 72 12.69 1.42 -7.64
N LEU A 73 11.65 1.01 -6.90
CA LEU A 73 10.26 1.06 -7.33
C LEU A 73 9.78 2.50 -7.53
N ILE A 74 10.06 3.40 -6.59
CA ILE A 74 9.76 4.83 -6.71
C ILE A 74 10.44 5.41 -7.95
N THR A 75 11.71 5.08 -8.16
CA THR A 75 12.49 5.53 -9.32
C THR A 75 11.88 5.05 -10.63
N GLN A 76 11.51 3.76 -10.75
CA GLN A 76 10.90 3.20 -11.95
C GLN A 76 9.53 3.83 -12.26
N LEU A 77 8.70 4.05 -11.23
CA LEU A 77 7.41 4.70 -11.39
C LEU A 77 7.56 6.15 -11.85
N GLU A 78 8.51 6.90 -11.28
CA GLU A 78 8.78 8.28 -11.68
C GLU A 78 9.31 8.39 -13.12
N MET A 79 10.19 7.46 -13.53
CA MET A 79 10.65 7.36 -14.91
C MET A 79 9.50 7.07 -15.88
N LYS A 80 8.63 6.09 -15.56
CA LYS A 80 7.45 5.75 -16.38
C LYS A 80 6.45 6.91 -16.46
N ARG A 81 6.28 7.66 -15.38
CA ARG A 81 5.47 8.89 -15.36
C ARG A 81 6.05 9.94 -16.32
N ARG A 82 7.37 10.18 -16.27
CA ARG A 82 8.04 11.13 -17.17
C ARG A 82 7.95 10.73 -18.64
N SER A 83 8.01 9.44 -18.95
CA SER A 83 7.84 8.97 -20.34
C SER A 83 6.40 9.11 -20.84
N LEU A 84 5.40 8.90 -19.97
CA LEU A 84 3.98 9.05 -20.33
C LEU A 84 3.55 10.51 -20.52
N VAL A 85 4.18 11.47 -19.84
CA VAL A 85 3.90 12.91 -20.01
C VAL A 85 4.53 13.48 -21.29
N ARG A 86 5.41 12.73 -21.95
CA ARG A 86 6.11 13.14 -23.18
C ARG A 86 5.55 12.53 -24.48
N ALA A 87 4.49 11.74 -24.41
CA ALA A 87 3.77 11.17 -25.56
C ALA A 87 2.44 11.90 -25.73
#